data_AF-A0AAW2YZX1-F1
#
_entry.id   AF-A0AAW2YZX1-F1
#
_cell.length_a   1.000
_cell.length_b   1.000
_cell.length_c   1.000
_cell.angle_alpha   90.00
_cell.angle_beta   90.00
_cell.angle_gamma   90.00
#
_symmetry.space_group_name_H-M   'P 1'
#
loop_
_entity.id
_entity.type
_entity.pdbx_description
1 polymer ?
#
loop_
_entity_poly.entity_id
_entity_poly.type
_entity_poly.pdbx_seq_one_letter_code
_entity_poly.pdbx_strand_id
1 'polypeptide(L)'
;MSNGQTNVHGYDGPRMHRLRETMYEMYSRIINEVPFDQIMNTFQSEEYQKLNRNRIYHLYKLCIEKNMVEGLKAEFHKVATSQNLREKLNNLDLHVCLDDGTIVYPSSDSNLPITQWRKQTTLNKTKIISEYTRLLELLQSDNDVRRSKVEDMRLKLQDVKNNIINNTERLQMMVAEIDDKDSEGDIEMSS
;
A
#
# COMPACT_ATOMS: atom_id res chain seq x y z
N MET A 1 7.65 1.81 15.63
CA MET A 1 6.81 2.21 14.49
C MET A 1 5.38 2.22 14.97
N SER A 2 4.77 3.40 15.11
CA SER A 2 3.38 3.53 15.57
C SER A 2 2.44 3.24 14.40
N ASN A 3 1.76 2.09 14.44
CA ASN A 3 0.60 1.81 13.59
C ASN A 3 -0.59 2.62 14.11
N GLY A 4 -0.58 3.92 13.83
CA GLY A 4 -1.70 4.82 14.10
C GLY A 4 -2.80 4.65 13.06
N GLN A 5 -3.50 3.51 13.07
CA GLN A 5 -4.84 3.42 12.49
C GLN A 5 -5.81 4.19 13.40
N THR A 6 -5.77 5.52 13.33
CA THR A 6 -6.92 6.33 13.72
C THR A 6 -7.97 6.14 12.63
N ASN A 7 -8.79 5.10 12.76
CA ASN A 7 -10.11 5.06 12.15
C ASN A 7 -10.91 6.21 12.75
N VAL A 8 -10.78 7.42 12.19
CA VAL A 8 -11.59 8.58 12.56
C VAL A 8 -12.97 8.41 11.92
N HIS A 9 -13.71 7.41 12.38
CA HIS A 9 -15.13 7.25 12.09
C HIS A 9 -15.89 8.41 12.73
N GLY A 10 -16.09 9.48 11.97
CA GLY A 10 -16.86 10.65 12.40
C GLY A 10 -16.35 11.99 11.88
N TYR A 11 -15.12 12.05 11.35
CA TYR A 11 -14.59 13.32 10.83
C TYR A 11 -15.08 13.59 9.40
N ASP A 12 -15.84 14.67 9.25
CA ASP A 12 -16.12 15.25 7.95
C ASP A 12 -14.91 16.10 7.54
N GLY A 13 -14.28 15.76 6.41
CA GLY A 13 -13.21 16.56 5.84
C GLY A 13 -13.69 17.94 5.39
N PRO A 14 -12.75 18.87 5.10
CA PRO A 14 -13.06 20.27 4.78
C PRO A 14 -14.07 20.45 3.65
N ARG A 15 -14.07 19.59 2.62
CA ARG A 15 -15.07 19.68 1.54
C ARG A 15 -16.44 19.18 1.95
N MET A 16 -16.52 18.09 2.70
CA MET A 16 -17.80 17.56 3.17
C MET A 16 -18.47 18.54 4.16
N HIS A 17 -17.66 19.19 5.00
CA HIS A 17 -18.13 20.24 5.90
C HIS A 17 -18.69 21.43 5.12
N ARG A 18 -17.92 22.01 4.19
CA ARG A 18 -18.37 23.13 3.35
C ARG A 18 -19.61 22.79 2.53
N LEU A 19 -19.70 21.58 1.97
CA LEU A 19 -20.88 21.15 1.24
C LEU A 19 -22.13 21.16 2.13
N ARG A 20 -22.01 20.66 3.37
CA ARG A 20 -23.12 20.67 4.33
C ARG A 20 -23.54 22.08 4.71
N GLU A 21 -22.58 22.95 4.99
CA GLU A 21 -22.85 24.37 5.29
C GLU A 21 -23.59 25.06 4.15
N THR A 22 -23.09 24.92 2.91
CA THR A 22 -23.74 25.49 1.72
C THR A 22 -25.17 24.98 1.55
N MET A 23 -25.41 23.69 1.75
CA MET A 23 -26.77 23.14 1.67
C MET A 23 -27.68 23.73 2.75
N TYR A 24 -27.19 23.88 3.98
CA TYR A 24 -27.96 24.46 5.08
C TYR A 24 -28.25 25.95 4.86
N GLU A 25 -27.28 26.71 4.36
CA GLU A 25 -27.50 28.09 3.94
C GLU A 25 -28.56 28.19 2.84
N MET A 26 -28.50 27.30 1.84
CA MET A 26 -29.50 27.27 0.76
C MET A 26 -30.90 26.98 1.31
N TYR A 27 -31.03 26.02 2.23
CA TYR A 27 -32.31 25.76 2.89
C TYR A 27 -32.82 26.97 3.65
N SER A 28 -31.96 27.65 4.42
CA SER A 28 -32.33 28.89 5.11
C SER A 28 -32.79 29.98 4.15
N ARG A 29 -32.15 30.13 2.99
CA ARG A 29 -32.57 31.11 1.96
C ARG A 29 -33.95 30.78 1.39
N ILE A 30 -34.18 29.53 1.00
CA ILE A 30 -35.49 29.08 0.47
C ILE A 30 -36.61 29.34 1.47
N ILE A 31 -36.35 29.11 2.76
CA ILE A 31 -37.33 29.37 3.82
C ILE A 31 -37.64 30.86 3.93
N ASN A 32 -36.61 31.70 3.87
CA ASN A 32 -36.76 33.15 3.96
C ASN A 32 -37.49 33.74 2.74
N GLU A 33 -37.53 33.03 1.60
CA GLU A 33 -38.33 33.44 0.44
C GLU A 33 -39.84 33.26 0.64
N VAL A 34 -40.26 32.46 1.62
CA VAL A 34 -41.67 32.23 1.93
C VAL A 34 -42.01 32.77 3.33
N PRO A 35 -41.96 34.10 3.54
CA PRO A 35 -42.26 34.69 4.84
C PRO A 35 -43.73 34.48 5.20
N PHE A 36 -43.99 34.38 6.51
CA PHE A 36 -45.34 34.18 7.05
C PHE A 36 -46.36 35.19 6.51
N ASP A 37 -45.98 36.46 6.34
CA ASP A 37 -46.88 37.50 5.84
C ASP A 37 -47.32 37.25 4.39
N GLN A 38 -46.45 36.69 3.54
CA GLN A 38 -46.85 36.30 2.18
C GLN A 38 -47.88 35.18 2.20
N ILE A 39 -47.70 34.17 3.07
CA ILE A 39 -48.68 33.10 3.24
C ILE A 39 -50.00 33.67 3.77
N MET A 40 -49.94 34.58 4.74
CA MET A 40 -51.13 35.20 5.31
C MET A 40 -51.95 35.93 4.25
N ASN A 41 -51.29 36.62 3.33
CA ASN A 41 -51.91 37.35 2.22
C ASN A 41 -52.56 36.44 1.16
N THR A 42 -52.28 35.13 1.16
CA THR A 42 -52.97 34.19 0.26
C THR A 42 -54.41 33.90 0.70
N PHE A 43 -54.75 34.16 1.96
CA PHE A 43 -56.11 33.99 2.47
C PHE A 43 -56.93 35.26 2.18
N GLN A 44 -57.97 35.17 1.35
CA GLN A 44 -58.69 36.35 0.83
C GLN A 44 -59.53 37.13 1.86
N SER A 45 -59.85 36.55 3.02
CA SER A 45 -60.71 37.19 4.04
C SER A 45 -59.89 37.70 5.22
N GLU A 46 -59.89 39.02 5.43
CA GLU A 46 -59.25 39.65 6.60
C GLU A 46 -59.84 39.17 7.94
N GLU A 47 -61.14 38.89 7.96
CA GLU A 47 -61.81 38.39 9.16
C GLU A 47 -61.29 36.98 9.51
N TYR A 48 -61.19 36.11 8.51
CA TYR A 48 -60.60 34.79 8.66
C TYR A 48 -59.13 34.86 9.10
N GLN A 49 -58.37 35.78 8.52
CA GLN A 49 -56.97 36.01 8.86
C GLN A 49 -56.82 36.39 10.34
N LYS A 50 -57.63 37.33 10.84
CA LYS A 50 -57.57 37.79 12.24
C LYS A 50 -57.95 36.68 13.22
N LEU A 51 -59.03 35.94 12.95
CA LEU A 51 -59.50 34.85 13.80
C LEU A 51 -58.52 33.66 13.85
N ASN A 52 -57.81 33.38 12.75
CA ASN A 52 -56.99 32.18 12.62
C ASN A 52 -55.48 32.44 12.60
N ARG A 53 -55.00 33.68 12.79
CA ARG A 53 -53.57 34.04 12.69
C ARG A 53 -52.64 33.09 13.47
N ASN A 54 -52.96 32.81 14.72
CA ASN A 54 -52.15 31.92 15.58
C ASN A 54 -52.12 30.48 15.05
N ARG A 55 -53.25 30.00 14.52
CA ARG A 55 -53.36 28.66 13.94
C ARG A 55 -52.58 28.56 12.64
N ILE A 56 -52.69 29.56 11.78
CA ILE A 56 -51.94 29.64 10.51
C ILE A 56 -50.44 29.75 10.80
N TYR A 57 -50.04 30.55 11.79
CA TYR A 57 -48.64 30.65 12.21
C TYR A 57 -48.09 29.34 12.75
N HIS A 58 -48.88 28.63 13.55
CA HIS A 58 -48.50 27.30 14.04
C HIS A 58 -48.32 26.30 12.89
N LEU A 59 -49.24 26.28 11.93
CA LEU A 59 -49.13 25.43 10.73
C LEU A 59 -47.94 25.81 9.86
N TYR A 60 -47.67 27.10 9.70
CA TYR A 60 -46.50 27.61 9.01
C TYR A 60 -45.21 27.10 9.66
N LYS A 61 -45.05 27.26 10.98
CA LYS A 61 -43.89 26.73 11.70
C LYS A 61 -43.76 25.22 11.55
N LEU A 62 -44.86 24.48 11.67
CA LEU A 62 -44.84 23.02 11.50
C LEU A 62 -44.38 22.61 10.10
N CYS A 63 -44.90 23.29 9.06
CA CYS A 63 -44.57 22.99 7.67
C CYS A 63 -43.11 23.33 7.36
N ILE A 64 -42.65 24.51 7.78
CA ILE A 64 -41.32 25.02 7.47
C ILE A 64 -40.25 24.39 8.36
N GLU A 65 -40.37 24.51 9.68
CA GLU A 65 -39.31 24.13 10.62
C GLU A 65 -39.22 22.61 10.79
N LYS A 66 -40.35 21.91 10.92
CA LYS A 66 -40.35 20.45 11.07
C LYS A 66 -40.32 19.71 9.75
N ASN A 67 -41.27 19.95 8.86
CA ASN A 67 -41.41 19.08 7.69
C ASN A 67 -40.37 19.41 6.60
N MET A 68 -40.24 20.68 6.25
CA MET A 68 -39.39 21.09 5.14
C MET A 68 -37.91 21.04 5.52
N VAL A 69 -37.48 21.68 6.61
CA VAL A 69 -36.06 21.70 7.01
C VAL A 69 -35.56 20.31 7.37
N GLU A 70 -36.24 19.61 8.27
CA GLU A 70 -35.78 18.28 8.70
C GLU A 70 -35.87 17.28 7.56
N GLY A 71 -36.92 17.36 6.72
CA GLY A 71 -37.06 16.53 5.53
C GLY A 71 -35.93 16.74 4.52
N LEU A 72 -35.59 18.00 4.21
CA LEU A 72 -34.48 18.32 3.31
C LEU A 72 -33.13 17.87 3.88
N LYS A 73 -32.89 18.06 5.19
CA LYS A 73 -31.68 17.58 5.86
C LYS A 73 -31.59 16.05 5.83
N ALA A 74 -32.69 15.35 6.06
CA ALA A 74 -32.74 13.90 6.04
C ALA A 74 -32.49 13.34 4.62
N GLU A 75 -33.12 13.92 3.61
CA GLU A 75 -32.89 13.52 2.21
C GLU A 75 -31.45 13.83 1.77
N PHE A 76 -30.89 14.99 2.15
CA PHE A 76 -29.47 15.24 1.93
C PHE A 76 -28.58 14.19 2.59
N HIS A 77 -28.86 13.82 3.85
CA HIS A 77 -28.09 12.80 4.54
C HIS A 77 -28.19 11.43 3.87
N LYS A 78 -29.37 11.06 3.39
CA LYS A 78 -29.61 9.82 2.64
C LYS A 78 -28.87 9.80 1.31
N VAL A 79 -28.90 10.90 0.56
CA VAL A 79 -28.11 11.04 -0.68
C VAL A 79 -26.61 10.98 -0.38
N ALA A 80 -26.16 11.71 0.64
CA ALA A 80 -24.76 11.72 1.07
C ALA A 80 -24.26 10.31 1.44
N THR A 81 -25.09 9.53 2.14
CA THR A 81 -24.78 8.17 2.56
C THR A 81 -24.80 7.19 1.38
N SER A 82 -25.88 7.18 0.58
CA SER A 82 -26.02 6.29 -0.58
C SER A 82 -24.95 6.47 -1.65
N GLN A 83 -24.45 7.70 -1.82
CA GLN A 83 -23.39 8.00 -2.78
C GLN A 83 -21.98 7.88 -2.19
N ASN A 84 -21.88 7.56 -0.91
CA ASN A 84 -20.64 7.56 -0.15
C ASN A 84 -19.84 8.88 -0.32
N LEU A 85 -20.58 10.01 -0.32
CA LEU A 85 -20.05 11.35 -0.60
C LEU A 85 -18.96 11.75 0.40
N ARG A 86 -19.12 11.38 1.67
CA ARG A 86 -18.14 11.65 2.72
C ARG A 86 -16.78 11.04 2.38
N GLU A 87 -16.74 9.75 2.05
CA GLU A 87 -15.47 9.08 1.74
C GLU A 87 -14.85 9.64 0.46
N LYS A 88 -15.64 9.86 -0.59
CA LYS A 88 -15.16 10.44 -1.85
C LYS A 88 -14.54 11.83 -1.67
N LEU A 89 -15.19 12.70 -0.90
CA LEU A 89 -14.70 14.06 -0.65
C LEU A 89 -13.48 14.06 0.28
N ASN A 90 -13.47 13.20 1.31
CA ASN A 90 -12.31 13.05 2.17
C ASN A 90 -11.10 12.50 1.40
N ASN A 91 -11.30 11.54 0.50
CA ASN A 91 -10.25 11.02 -0.38
C ASN A 91 -9.73 12.10 -1.33
N LEU A 92 -10.62 12.94 -1.87
CA LEU A 92 -10.22 14.07 -2.70
C LEU A 92 -9.41 15.09 -1.91
N ASP A 93 -9.79 15.40 -0.67
CA ASP A 93 -9.02 16.28 0.21
C ASP A 93 -7.63 15.71 0.50
N LEU A 94 -7.53 14.40 0.75
CA LEU A 94 -6.23 13.72 0.91
C LEU A 94 -5.37 13.82 -0.36
N HIS A 95 -5.94 13.57 -1.54
CA HIS A 95 -5.21 13.67 -2.81
C HIS A 95 -4.71 15.10 -3.07
N VAL A 96 -5.53 16.12 -2.78
CA VAL A 96 -5.14 17.52 -2.96
C VAL A 96 -4.08 17.96 -1.94
N CYS A 97 -4.14 17.46 -0.70
CA CYS A 97 -3.13 17.76 0.31
C CYS A 97 -1.78 17.05 0.07
N LEU A 98 -1.77 15.93 -0.67
CA LEU A 98 -0.56 15.17 -1.00
C LEU A 98 0.10 15.63 -2.32
N ASP A 99 -0.61 16.38 -3.16
CA ASP A 99 -0.05 17.00 -4.36
C ASP A 99 0.53 18.39 -4.00
N ASP A 100 1.86 18.55 -4.07
CA ASP A 100 2.64 19.79 -3.84
C ASP A 100 2.41 20.90 -4.91
N GLY A 101 1.20 21.00 -5.46
CA GLY A 101 0.84 22.06 -6.42
C GLY A 101 1.22 21.79 -7.88
N THR A 102 1.81 20.64 -8.21
CA THR A 102 1.86 20.17 -9.62
C THR A 102 0.51 19.61 -10.03
N ILE A 103 -0.44 20.51 -10.32
CA ILE A 103 -1.70 20.15 -10.97
C ILE A 103 -1.36 19.63 -12.37
N VAL A 104 -1.20 18.32 -12.50
CA VAL A 104 -1.21 17.66 -13.80
C VAL A 104 -2.67 17.61 -14.23
N TYR A 105 -3.11 18.65 -14.93
CA TYR A 105 -4.40 18.60 -15.62
C TYR A 105 -4.44 17.32 -16.45
N PRO A 106 -5.52 16.53 -16.38
CA PRO A 106 -5.71 15.45 -17.34
C PRO A 106 -5.72 16.10 -18.72
N SER A 107 -4.65 15.89 -19.50
CA SER A 107 -4.64 16.17 -20.93
C SER A 107 -5.92 15.61 -21.53
N SER A 108 -6.60 16.37 -22.38
CA SER A 108 -7.82 15.95 -23.08
C SER A 108 -7.69 14.70 -23.96
N ASP A 109 -6.55 14.01 -23.92
CA ASP A 109 -6.31 12.70 -24.52
C ASP A 109 -6.99 11.58 -23.73
N SER A 110 -7.97 10.94 -24.37
CA SER A 110 -8.69 9.73 -23.95
C SER A 110 -7.80 8.52 -23.62
N ASN A 111 -6.48 8.62 -23.80
CA ASN A 111 -5.49 7.56 -23.56
C ASN A 111 -4.76 7.67 -22.21
N LEU A 112 -5.00 8.71 -21.40
CA LEU A 112 -4.42 8.92 -20.07
C LEU A 112 -4.36 7.68 -19.15
N PRO A 113 -5.43 6.85 -19.06
CA PRO A 113 -5.39 5.65 -18.23
C PRO A 113 -4.30 4.68 -18.69
N ILE A 114 -4.15 4.48 -19.99
CA ILE A 114 -3.16 3.56 -20.56
C ILE A 114 -1.76 4.09 -20.31
N THR A 115 -1.52 5.39 -20.45
CA THR A 115 -0.21 6.00 -20.24
C THR A 115 0.22 5.94 -18.77
N GLN A 116 -0.71 6.21 -17.83
CA GLN A 116 -0.45 6.08 -16.40
C GLN A 116 -0.27 4.61 -15.98
N TRP A 117 -1.09 3.69 -16.50
CA TRP A 117 -0.92 2.25 -16.28
C TRP A 117 0.42 1.75 -16.82
N ARG A 118 0.85 2.21 -18.00
CA ARG A 118 2.18 1.89 -18.55
C ARG A 118 3.28 2.43 -17.66
N LYS A 119 3.19 3.66 -17.15
CA LYS A 119 4.16 4.21 -16.19
C LYS A 119 4.24 3.37 -14.91
N GLN A 120 3.10 3.01 -14.31
CA GLN A 120 3.06 2.16 -13.11
C GLN A 120 3.60 0.75 -13.38
N THR A 121 3.25 0.18 -14.53
CA THR A 121 3.75 -1.14 -14.96
C THR A 121 5.26 -1.12 -15.17
N THR A 122 5.80 -0.08 -15.80
CA THR A 122 7.24 0.09 -15.97
C THR A 122 7.93 0.22 -14.62
N LEU A 123 7.39 1.03 -13.70
CA LEU A 123 7.95 1.17 -12.34
C LEU A 123 7.99 -0.18 -11.60
N ASN A 124 6.91 -0.95 -11.66
CA ASN A 124 6.84 -2.28 -11.06
C ASN A 124 7.84 -3.25 -11.71
N LYS A 125 7.93 -3.24 -13.04
CA LYS A 125 8.92 -4.05 -13.77
C LYS A 125 10.35 -3.69 -13.37
N THR A 126 10.67 -2.39 -13.25
CA THR A 126 11.99 -1.94 -12.80
C THR A 126 12.30 -2.42 -11.39
N LYS A 127 11.34 -2.33 -10.46
CA LYS A 127 11.51 -2.88 -9.09
C LYS A 127 11.74 -4.38 -9.09
N ILE A 128 10.99 -5.12 -9.89
CA ILE A 128 11.15 -6.56 -10.03
C ILE A 128 12.54 -6.89 -10.60
N ILE A 129 12.96 -6.21 -11.67
CA ILE A 129 14.28 -6.38 -12.27
C ILE A 129 15.38 -6.10 -11.24
N SER A 130 15.28 -5.00 -10.49
CA SER A 130 16.29 -4.69 -9.46
C SER A 130 16.36 -5.77 -8.37
N GLU A 131 15.23 -6.34 -7.97
CA GLU A 131 15.22 -7.42 -6.97
C GLU A 131 15.82 -8.72 -7.53
N TYR A 132 15.49 -9.09 -8.78
CA TYR A 132 16.10 -10.25 -9.42
C TYR A 132 17.60 -10.05 -9.65
N THR A 133 18.05 -8.87 -10.04
CA THR A 133 19.49 -8.54 -10.16
C THR A 133 20.18 -8.73 -8.81
N ARG A 134 19.62 -8.19 -7.73
CA ARG A 134 20.15 -8.36 -6.37
C ARG A 134 20.26 -9.84 -5.97
N LEU A 135 19.23 -10.63 -6.27
CA LEU A 135 19.23 -12.08 -5.99
C LEU A 135 20.28 -12.83 -6.82
N LEU A 136 20.46 -12.46 -8.09
CA LEU A 136 21.48 -13.05 -8.94
C LEU A 136 22.89 -12.74 -8.44
N GLU A 137 23.16 -11.50 -8.00
CA GLU A 137 24.43 -11.11 -7.41
C GLU A 137 24.73 -11.91 -6.12
N LEU A 138 23.72 -12.10 -5.26
CA LEU A 138 23.86 -12.93 -4.06
C LEU A 138 24.15 -14.39 -4.41
N LEU A 139 23.43 -14.98 -5.36
CA LEU A 139 23.67 -16.35 -5.81
C LEU A 139 25.05 -16.51 -6.43
N GLN A 140 25.52 -15.51 -7.17
CA GLN A 140 26.85 -15.52 -7.78
C GLN A 140 27.94 -15.46 -6.70
N SER A 141 27.80 -14.57 -5.71
CA SER A 141 28.69 -14.50 -4.55
C SER A 141 28.74 -15.83 -3.79
N ASP A 142 27.59 -16.46 -3.54
CA ASP A 142 27.53 -17.77 -2.89
C ASP A 142 28.22 -18.87 -3.71
N ASN A 143 28.07 -18.83 -5.03
CA ASN A 143 28.71 -19.78 -5.94
C ASN A 143 30.23 -19.62 -5.93
N ASP A 144 30.73 -18.39 -5.92
CA ASP A 144 32.16 -18.09 -5.85
C ASP A 144 32.77 -18.60 -4.54
N VAL A 145 32.09 -18.42 -3.41
CA VAL A 145 32.50 -19.00 -2.12
C VAL A 145 32.54 -20.52 -2.17
N ARG A 146 31.51 -21.16 -2.74
CA ARG A 146 31.48 -22.63 -2.89
C ARG A 146 32.59 -23.13 -3.81
N ARG A 147 32.85 -22.43 -4.91
CA ARG A 147 33.92 -22.75 -5.86
C ARG A 147 35.29 -22.68 -5.18
N SER A 148 35.54 -21.64 -4.38
CA SER A 148 36.75 -21.54 -3.57
C SER A 148 36.91 -22.73 -2.62
N LYS A 149 35.86 -23.11 -1.90
CA LYS A 149 35.90 -24.27 -0.98
C LYS A 149 36.19 -25.58 -1.71
N VAL A 150 35.61 -25.76 -2.90
CA VAL A 150 35.87 -26.95 -3.73
C VAL A 150 37.33 -26.99 -4.16
N GLU A 151 37.92 -25.87 -4.58
CA GLU A 151 39.33 -25.82 -4.96
C GLU A 151 40.25 -26.08 -3.75
N ASP A 152 39.95 -25.51 -2.58
CA ASP A 152 40.71 -25.78 -1.35
C ASP A 152 40.68 -27.28 -0.99
N MET A 153 39.51 -27.93 -1.12
CA MET A 153 39.38 -29.37 -0.89
C MET A 153 40.15 -30.18 -1.94
N ARG A 154 40.14 -29.74 -3.19
CA ARG A 154 40.88 -30.39 -4.29
C ARG A 154 42.39 -30.35 -4.03
N LEU A 155 42.92 -29.20 -3.59
CA LEU A 155 44.34 -29.06 -3.23
C LEU A 155 44.71 -29.97 -2.05
N LYS A 156 43.89 -29.99 -0.99
CA LYS A 156 44.11 -30.89 0.16
C LYS A 156 44.12 -32.37 -0.23
N LEU A 157 43.20 -32.78 -1.12
CA LEU A 157 43.18 -34.16 -1.63
C LEU A 157 44.42 -34.49 -2.45
N GLN A 158 44.92 -33.53 -3.22
CA GLN A 158 46.16 -33.70 -3.98
C GLN A 158 47.37 -33.86 -3.04
N ASP A 159 47.44 -33.07 -1.96
CA ASP A 159 48.49 -33.19 -0.95
C ASP A 159 48.44 -34.55 -0.24
N VAL A 160 47.24 -35.00 0.15
CA VAL A 160 47.04 -36.34 0.74
C VAL A 160 47.48 -37.43 -0.23
N LYS A 161 47.11 -37.33 -1.51
CA LYS A 161 47.54 -38.28 -2.55
C LYS A 161 49.05 -38.33 -2.66
N ASN A 162 49.72 -37.18 -2.72
CA ASN A 162 51.19 -37.11 -2.81
C ASN A 162 51.85 -37.73 -1.57
N ASN A 163 51.31 -37.49 -0.38
CA ASN A 163 51.80 -38.09 0.86
C ASN A 163 51.65 -39.62 0.87
N ILE A 164 50.53 -40.14 0.36
CA ILE A 164 50.33 -41.58 0.21
C ILE A 164 51.37 -42.17 -0.73
N ILE A 165 51.58 -41.57 -1.91
CA ILE A 165 52.58 -42.02 -2.89
C ILE A 165 53.97 -42.06 -2.24
N ASN A 166 54.41 -40.96 -1.63
CA ASN A 166 55.72 -40.87 -0.98
C ASN A 166 55.88 -41.91 0.14
N ASN A 167 54.84 -42.13 0.95
CA ASN A 167 54.90 -43.14 2.01
C ASN A 167 54.94 -44.56 1.45
N THR A 168 54.21 -44.84 0.37
CA THR A 168 54.26 -46.13 -0.32
C THR A 168 55.65 -46.39 -0.90
N GLU A 169 56.26 -45.40 -1.55
CA GLU A 169 57.63 -45.51 -2.08
C GLU A 169 58.65 -45.77 -0.95
N ARG A 170 58.55 -45.06 0.18
CA ARG A 170 59.42 -45.28 1.35
C ARG A 170 59.24 -46.68 1.94
N LEU A 171 58.01 -47.17 2.03
CA LEU A 171 57.72 -48.52 2.51
C LEU A 171 58.27 -49.58 1.54
N GLN A 172 58.14 -49.36 0.23
CA GLN A 172 58.71 -50.26 -0.78
C GLN A 172 60.24 -50.35 -0.68
N MET A 173 60.93 -49.23 -0.45
CA MET A 173 62.38 -49.22 -0.20
C MET A 173 62.75 -49.98 1.08
N MET A 174 62.02 -49.75 2.18
CA MET A 174 62.27 -50.45 3.44
C MET A 174 62.04 -51.96 3.32
N VAL A 175 61.05 -52.40 2.55
CA VAL A 175 60.82 -53.83 2.28
C VAL A 175 62.00 -54.42 1.50
N ALA A 176 62.46 -53.74 0.44
CA ALA A 176 63.62 -54.19 -0.34
C ALA A 176 64.89 -54.30 0.52
N GLU A 177 65.14 -53.34 1.42
CA GLU A 177 66.29 -53.39 2.35
C GLU A 177 66.21 -54.55 3.35
N ILE A 178 65.01 -55.01 3.72
CA ILE A 178 64.83 -56.19 4.58
C ILE A 178 65.11 -57.46 3.78
N ASP A 179 64.59 -57.55 2.55
CA ASP A 179 64.84 -58.69 1.65
C ASP A 179 66.35 -58.84 1.35
N ASP A 180 67.08 -57.74 1.16
CA ASP A 180 68.54 -57.75 0.96
C ASP A 180 69.29 -58.29 2.20
N LYS A 181 68.83 -57.97 3.42
CA LYS A 181 69.48 -58.43 4.67
C LYS A 181 69.22 -59.89 5.00
N ASP A 182 68.06 -60.42 4.65
CA ASP A 182 67.79 -61.85 4.76
C ASP A 182 68.59 -62.66 3.72
N SER A 183 68.96 -62.03 2.60
CA SER A 183 69.84 -62.61 1.57
C SER A 183 71.32 -62.68 1.98
N GLU A 184 71.78 -61.77 2.85
CA GLU A 184 73.11 -61.83 3.47
C GLU A 184 73.19 -62.81 4.66
N GLY A 185 72.06 -63.43 5.04
CA GLY A 185 71.94 -64.45 6.09
C GLY A 185 72.35 -65.87 5.68
N ASP A 186 72.52 -66.15 4.38
CA ASP A 186 73.10 -67.41 3.88
C ASP A 186 74.64 -67.30 3.82
N ILE A 187 75.27 -67.07 4.97
CA ILE A 187 76.65 -67.50 5.16
C ILE A 187 76.58 -69.01 5.35
N GLU A 188 77.02 -69.74 4.32
CA GLU A 188 77.26 -71.18 4.38
C GLU A 188 77.96 -71.56 5.69
N MET A 189 77.23 -72.20 6.63
CA MET A 189 77.87 -72.99 7.68
C MET A 189 78.42 -74.27 7.04
N SER A 190 79.54 -74.13 6.34
CA SER A 190 80.41 -75.26 6.02
C SER A 190 81.24 -75.61 7.25
N SER A 191 80.74 -76.56 8.04
CA SER A 191 81.52 -77.56 8.81
C SER A 191 80.63 -78.75 9.11
#